data_AF-A0A8J2P4G7-F1
#
_entry.id   AF-A0A8J2P4G7-F1
#
_cell.length_a   1.000
_cell.length_b   1.000
_cell.length_c   1.000
_cell.angle_alpha   90.00
_cell.angle_beta   90.00
_cell.angle_gamma   90.00
#
_symmetry.space_group_name_H-M   'P 1'
#
loop_
_entity.id
_entity.type
_entity.pdbx_description
1 polymer ?
#
loop_
_entity_poly.entity_id
_entity_poly.type
_entity_poly.pdbx_seq_one_letter_code
_entity_poly.pdbx_strand_id
1 'polypeptide(L)' 'MIMPGLLCPMLGQMIWKSTEELGIGNATGRDSKKHHVTVVIVRYSPPGNILDRDAFVENVLPPQSGTFLKSEDAI' A
#
# COMPACT_ATOMS: atom_id res chain seq x y z
N MET A 1 16.24 -11.87 -6.82
CA MET A 1 16.03 -11.45 -8.22
C MET A 1 14.87 -10.46 -8.21
N ILE A 2 15.15 -9.17 -8.40
CA ILE A 2 14.14 -8.11 -8.34
C ILE A 2 13.59 -7.99 -9.77
N MET A 3 12.32 -8.31 -9.98
CA MET A 3 11.70 -8.26 -11.32
C MET A 3 11.73 -6.80 -11.84
N PRO A 4 12.30 -6.53 -13.03
CA PRO A 4 12.34 -5.19 -13.61
C PRO A 4 10.93 -4.80 -14.06
N GLY A 5 10.25 -4.02 -13.22
CA GLY A 5 8.86 -3.60 -13.42
C GLY A 5 8.19 -3.16 -12.11
N LEU A 6 8.67 -3.66 -10.96
CA LEU A 6 8.20 -3.26 -9.65
C LEU A 6 9.01 -2.07 -9.12
N LEU A 7 8.87 -0.90 -9.76
CA LEU A 7 9.56 0.32 -9.31
C LEU A 7 9.04 0.84 -7.95
N CYS A 8 7.88 0.35 -7.51
CA CYS A 8 7.20 0.79 -6.29
C CYS A 8 6.62 -0.42 -5.53
N PRO A 9 7.42 -1.17 -4.74
CA PRO A 9 6.89 -2.27 -3.91
C PRO A 9 5.81 -1.78 -2.92
N MET A 10 5.90 -0.53 -2.44
CA MET A 10 4.88 0.05 -1.56
C MET A 10 3.51 0.14 -2.24
N LEU A 11 3.48 0.50 -3.53
CA LEU A 11 2.23 0.61 -4.28
C LEU A 11 1.62 -0.78 -4.53
N GLY A 12 2.43 -1.76 -4.94
CA GLY A 12 1.97 -3.11 -5.20
C GLY A 12 1.27 -3.75 -4.00
N GLN A 13 1.80 -3.55 -2.80
CA GLN A 13 1.17 -4.04 -1.58
C GLN A 13 -0.12 -3.27 -1.23
N MET A 14 -0.16 -1.97 -1.49
CA MET A 14 -1.32 -1.12 -1.16
C MET A 14 -2.55 -1.43 -2.03
N ILE A 15 -2.34 -1.86 -3.27
CA ILE A 15 -3.41 -2.17 -4.23
C ILE A 15 -3.65 -3.68 -4.39
N TRP A 16 -3.11 -4.50 -3.49
CA TRP A 16 -3.17 -5.96 -3.58
C TRP A 16 -4.58 -6.48 -3.24
N LYS A 17 -5.31 -6.97 -4.24
CA LYS A 17 -6.72 -7.42 -4.10
C LYS A 17 -6.94 -8.45 -2.97
N SER A 18 -6.06 -9.42 -2.81
CA SER A 18 -6.20 -10.50 -1.82
C SER A 18 -5.79 -10.09 -0.40
N THR A 19 -5.31 -8.87 -0.18
CA THR A 19 -5.08 -8.38 1.17
C THR A 19 -6.40 -7.90 1.76
N GLU A 20 -6.81 -8.48 2.89
CA GLU A 20 -8.12 -8.24 3.50
C GLU A 20 -8.03 -7.31 4.71
N GLU A 21 -6.90 -7.33 5.41
CA GLU A 21 -6.70 -6.62 6.66
C GLU A 21 -5.44 -5.74 6.62
N LEU A 22 -5.54 -4.60 7.29
CA LEU A 22 -4.45 -3.64 7.45
C LEU A 22 -4.30 -3.23 8.92
N GLY A 23 -3.09 -3.39 9.45
CA GLY A 23 -2.68 -2.84 10.74
C GLY A 23 -1.74 -1.66 10.56
N ILE A 24 -2.00 -0.55 11.24
CA ILE A 24 -1.17 0.67 11.19
C ILE A 24 -0.70 1.00 12.61
N GLY A 25 0.62 1.13 12.78
CA GLY A 25 1.24 1.68 13.98
C GLY A 25 2.01 2.94 13.64
N ASN A 26 1.95 3.95 14.50
CA ASN A 26 2.76 5.15 14.34
C ASN A 26 3.50 5.48 15.64
N ALA A 27 4.70 6.05 15.50
CA ALA A 27 5.49 6.55 16.61
C ALA A 27 6.05 7.92 16.23
N THR A 28 5.83 8.91 17.08
CA THR A 28 6.39 10.25 16.93
C THR A 28 7.48 10.47 17.98
N GLY A 29 8.58 11.07 17.57
CA GLY A 29 9.72 11.25 18.45
C GLY A 29 10.72 12.27 17.91
N ARG A 30 11.89 12.27 18.52
CA ARG A 30 13.03 13.07 18.06
C ARG A 30 14.17 12.14 17.71
N ASP A 31 14.75 12.32 16.53
CA ASP A 31 15.97 11.62 16.13
C ASP A 31 17.18 12.14 16.95
N SER A 32 18.34 11.48 16.87
CA SER A 32 19.58 11.87 17.54
C SER A 32 19.98 13.33 17.27
N LYS A 33 19.54 13.91 16.14
CA LYS A 33 19.75 15.31 15.77
C LYS A 33 18.66 16.28 16.26
N LYS A 34 17.74 15.82 17.11
CA LYS A 34 16.58 16.56 17.67
C LYS A 34 15.51 16.99 16.65
N HIS A 35 15.55 16.50 15.41
CA HIS A 35 14.46 16.71 14.45
C HIS A 35 13.22 15.93 14.87
N HIS A 36 12.03 16.51 14.67
CA HIS A 36 10.77 15.78 14.83
C HIS A 36 10.68 14.71 13.74
N VAL A 37 10.47 13.46 14.14
CA VAL A 37 10.33 12.32 13.23
C VAL A 37 9.06 11.58 13.57
N THR A 38 8.32 11.22 12.53
CA THR A 38 7.16 10.34 12.61
C THR A 38 7.48 9.09 11.80
N VAL A 39 7.43 7.93 12.45
CA VAL A 39 7.56 6.63 11.80
C VAL A 39 6.18 6.02 11.74
N VAL A 40 5.76 5.61 10.54
CA VAL A 40 4.51 4.87 10.31
C VAL A 40 4.89 3.50 9.79
N ILE A 41 4.40 2.47 10.47
CA ILE A 41 4.55 1.07 10.10
C ILE A 41 3.20 0.54 9.71
N VAL A 42 3.15 -0.12 8.55
CA VAL A 42 1.94 -0.65 7.96
C VAL A 42 2.14 -2.15 7.74
N ARG A 43 1.19 -2.97 8.19
CA ARG A 43 1.18 -4.43 8.04
C ARG A 43 -0.08 -4.86 7.32
N TYR A 44 0.10 -5.72 6.33
CA TYR A 44 -0.96 -6.23 5.47
C TYR A 44 -1.13 -7.73 5.70
N SER A 45 -2.37 -8.22 5.75
CA SER A 45 -2.70 -9.64 5.90
C SER A 45 -3.88 -10.01 5.00
N PRO A 46 -3.80 -11.08 4.19
CA PRO A 46 -2.59 -11.81 3.77
C PRO A 46 -1.54 -10.89 3.10
N PRO A 47 -0.24 -11.27 3.13
CA PRO A 47 0.82 -10.47 2.52
C PRO A 47 0.69 -10.46 0.99
N GLY A 48 0.91 -9.29 0.40
CA GLY A 48 0.95 -9.08 -1.05
C GLY A 48 2.37 -9.12 -1.59
N ASN A 49 2.57 -8.58 -2.80
CA ASN A 49 3.86 -8.55 -3.50
C ASN A 49 4.53 -9.94 -3.61
N ILE A 50 3.71 -10.99 -3.76
CA ILE A 50 4.22 -12.32 -4.02
C ILE A 50 4.95 -12.27 -5.37
N LEU A 51 6.19 -12.78 -5.40
CA LEU A 51 7.05 -12.80 -6.58
C LEU A 51 6.62 -13.88 -7.58
N ASP A 52 5.35 -13.81 -7.97
CA ASP A 52 4.72 -14.67 -8.95
C ASP A 52 3.96 -13.81 -9.95
N ARG A 53 4.10 -14.14 -11.24
CA ARG A 53 3.52 -13.32 -12.32
C ARG A 53 2.00 -13.40 -12.30
N ASP A 54 1.45 -14.58 -12.09
CA ASP A 54 0.00 -14.81 -12.13
C ASP A 54 -0.64 -14.13 -10.91
N ALA A 55 0.00 -14.23 -9.74
CA ALA A 55 -0.40 -13.51 -8.54
C ALA A 55 -0.44 -11.99 -8.76
N PHE A 56 0.50 -11.39 -9.50
CA PHE A 56 0.48 -9.96 -9.80
C PHE A 56 -0.72 -9.57 -10.68
N VAL A 57 -1.00 -10.33 -11.75
CA VAL A 57 -2.10 -10.04 -12.68
C VAL A 57 -3.46 -10.15 -11.99
N GLU A 58 -3.62 -11.11 -11.07
CA GLU A 58 -4.85 -11.30 -10.32
C GLU A 58 -5.08 -10.23 -9.24
N ASN A 59 -4.01 -9.69 -8.66
CA ASN A 59 -4.07 -8.81 -7.50
C ASN A 59 -3.92 -7.33 -7.82
N VAL A 60 -3.24 -6.97 -8.91
CA VAL A 60 -3.01 -5.58 -9.31
C VAL A 60 -3.89 -5.27 -10.52
N LEU A 61 -5.11 -4.82 -10.22
CA LEU A 61 -6.10 -4.52 -11.23
C LEU A 61 -5.87 -3.12 -11.83
N PRO A 62 -6.21 -2.91 -13.13
CA PRO A 62 -6.23 -1.57 -13.69
C PRO A 62 -7.23 -0.69 -12.92
N PRO A 63 -6.97 0.62 -12.83
CA PRO A 63 -7.90 1.55 -12.23
C PRO A 63 -9.26 1.43 -12.94
N GLN A 64 -10.33 1.28 -12.16
CA GLN A 64 -11.67 1.29 -12.74
C GLN A 64 -11.87 2.63 -13.43
N SER A 65 -12.38 2.59 -14.66
CA SER A 65 -12.82 3.79 -15.39
C SER A 65 -14.13 4.28 -14.74
N GLY A 66 -14.01 4.91 -13.56
CA GLY A 66 -15.12 5.23 -12.68
C GLY A 66 -15.16 6.72 -12.36
N THR A 67 -16.25 7.35 -12.79
CA THR A 67 -16.69 8.71 -12.48
C THR A 67 -16.30 9.14 -11.07
N PHE A 68 -15.59 10.26 -10.95
CA PHE A 68 -15.32 10.91 -9.66
C PHE A 68 -16.65 11.11 -8.92
N LEU A 69 -16.93 10.28 -7.91
CA LEU A 69 -17.98 10.59 -6.95
C LEU A 69 -17.50 11.85 -6.21
N LYS A 70 -18.12 12.99 -6.53
CA LYS A 70 -17.94 14.20 -5.74
C LYS A 70 -18.33 13.88 -4.31
N SER A 71 -17.39 14.09 -3.40
CA SER A 71 -17.50 13.79 -1.97
C SER A 71 -18.45 14.74 -1.21
N GLU A 72 -19.46 15.33 -1.87
CA GLU A 72 -20.37 16.32 -1.27
C GLU A 72 -21.73 15.74 -0.85
N ASP A 73 -22.03 14.46 -1.12
CA ASP A 73 -23.30 13.82 -0.75
C ASP A 73 -23.21 12.92 0.50
N ALA A 74 -22.10 13.00 1.25
CA ALA A 74 -21.91 12.23 2.48
C ALA A 74 -21.76 13.16 3.69
N ILE A 75 -22.83 13.88 4.06
CA ILE A 75 -23.23 14.33 5.41
C ILE A 75 -24.71 14.74 5.35
#